data_AF-A0A2G2H2T3-F1
#
_entry.id   AF-A0A2G2H2T3-F1
#
_cell.length_a   1.000
_cell.length_b   1.000
_cell.length_c   1.000
_cell.angle_alpha   90.00
_cell.angle_beta   90.00
_cell.angle_gamma   90.00
#
_symmetry.space_group_name_H-M   'P 1'
#
loop_
_entity.id
_entity.type
_entity.pdbx_description
1 polymer ?
#
loop_
_entity_poly.entity_id
_entity_poly.type
_entity_poly.pdbx_seq_one_letter_code
_entity_poly.pdbx_strand_id
1 'polypeptide(L)'
;MTTRSQTTPPAPAPEEIGLHCAALHSRVFSRLVTRLFNNRLADSGLRITQFSVLNAIKARPPESIYQLAELLGMERTSLQRTVDKLIEKGLVETQPTGKKRSLGLTLTPLGETSYQQALHGWQDAQQHFESLVGAANWEQISRELRGFSRQVKQTL
;
A
#
# COMPACT_ATOMS: atom_id res chain seq x y z
N MET A 1 -37.14 -40.72 9.82
CA MET A 1 -36.93 -39.45 9.09
C MET A 1 -36.92 -38.33 10.11
N THR A 2 -35.75 -37.95 10.61
CA THR A 2 -35.60 -36.92 11.64
C THR A 2 -35.14 -35.64 10.97
N THR A 3 -36.06 -34.70 10.79
CA THR A 3 -35.83 -33.41 10.18
C THR A 3 -34.90 -32.59 11.06
N ARG A 4 -33.65 -32.37 10.62
CA ARG A 4 -32.73 -31.41 11.27
C ARG A 4 -33.30 -30.01 11.05
N SER A 5 -33.95 -29.45 12.07
CA SER A 5 -34.25 -28.03 12.14
C SER A 5 -32.92 -27.26 12.14
N GLN A 6 -32.56 -26.70 10.99
CA GLN A 6 -31.46 -25.74 10.90
C GLN A 6 -31.97 -24.41 11.44
N THR A 7 -31.60 -24.07 12.67
CA THR A 7 -31.81 -22.74 13.22
C THR A 7 -30.73 -21.84 12.62
N THR A 8 -31.11 -20.97 11.68
CA THR A 8 -30.23 -19.89 11.23
C THR A 8 -29.85 -19.04 12.45
N PRO A 9 -28.56 -18.76 12.69
CA PRO A 9 -28.17 -17.88 13.78
C PRO A 9 -28.83 -16.50 13.60
N PRO A 10 -29.22 -15.82 14.68
CA PRO A 10 -29.77 -14.47 14.58
C PRO A 10 -28.77 -13.54 13.89
N ALA A 11 -29.28 -12.57 13.15
CA ALA A 11 -28.43 -11.53 12.56
C ALA A 11 -27.63 -10.81 13.67
N PRO A 12 -26.36 -10.45 13.43
CA PRO A 12 -25.53 -9.80 14.43
C PRO A 12 -26.11 -8.42 14.80
N ALA A 13 -25.91 -8.02 16.06
CA ALA A 13 -26.33 -6.69 16.52
C ALA A 13 -25.47 -5.59 15.85
N PRO A 14 -25.98 -4.36 15.66
CA PRO A 14 -25.21 -3.26 15.09
C PRO A 14 -23.87 -3.00 15.80
N GLU A 15 -23.82 -3.16 17.12
CA GLU A 15 -22.63 -2.99 17.94
C GLU A 15 -21.57 -4.06 17.65
N GLU A 16 -21.99 -5.31 17.45
CA GLU A 16 -21.10 -6.44 17.11
C GLU A 16 -20.48 -6.25 15.73
N ILE A 17 -21.25 -5.73 14.77
CA ILE A 17 -20.73 -5.36 13.44
C ILE A 17 -19.64 -4.30 13.58
N GLY A 18 -19.86 -3.26 14.40
CA GLY A 18 -18.88 -2.21 14.63
C GLY A 18 -17.56 -2.72 15.24
N LEU A 19 -17.66 -3.69 16.15
CA LEU A 19 -16.49 -4.27 16.83
C LEU A 19 -15.69 -5.22 15.94
N HIS A 20 -16.32 -5.96 15.04
CA HIS A 20 -15.67 -7.06 14.31
C HIS A 20 -15.59 -6.89 12.79
N CYS A 21 -16.13 -5.81 12.21
CA CYS A 21 -16.10 -5.59 10.77
C CYS A 21 -14.67 -5.36 10.24
N ALA A 22 -14.10 -6.38 9.60
CA ALA A 22 -12.76 -6.31 8.99
C ALA A 22 -12.61 -5.15 7.99
N ALA A 23 -13.64 -4.89 7.18
CA ALA A 23 -13.61 -3.81 6.19
C ALA A 23 -13.59 -2.42 6.84
N LEU A 24 -14.32 -2.21 7.95
CA LEU A 24 -14.33 -0.95 8.68
C LEU A 24 -12.97 -0.69 9.31
N HIS A 25 -12.46 -1.63 10.10
CA HIS A 25 -11.19 -1.50 10.81
C HIS A 25 -10.02 -1.33 9.84
N SER A 26 -9.98 -2.10 8.74
CA SER A 26 -8.96 -1.96 7.70
C SER A 26 -8.96 -0.55 7.10
N ARG A 27 -10.14 -0.01 6.81
CA ARG A 27 -10.28 1.33 6.20
C ARG A 27 -9.87 2.44 7.16
N VAL A 28 -10.30 2.38 8.42
CA VAL A 28 -9.95 3.38 9.45
C VAL A 28 -8.45 3.36 9.69
N PHE A 29 -7.88 2.18 9.92
CA PHE A 29 -6.44 2.02 10.15
C PHE A 29 -5.61 2.50 8.97
N SER A 30 -5.96 2.09 7.75
CA SER A 30 -5.30 2.55 6.52
C SER A 30 -5.29 4.07 6.41
N ARG A 31 -6.41 4.75 6.68
CA ARG A 31 -6.50 6.21 6.62
C ARG A 31 -5.61 6.90 7.65
N LEU A 32 -5.62 6.42 8.89
CA LEU A 32 -4.84 7.01 9.98
C LEU A 32 -3.34 6.83 9.76
N VAL A 33 -2.91 5.62 9.38
CA VAL A 33 -1.50 5.34 9.05
C VAL A 33 -1.07 6.15 7.83
N THR A 34 -1.88 6.19 6.76
CA THR A 34 -1.56 7.02 5.58
C THR A 34 -1.37 8.49 5.94
N ARG A 35 -2.22 9.04 6.84
CA ARG A 35 -2.09 10.42 7.32
C ARG A 35 -0.81 10.63 8.12
N LEU A 36 -0.47 9.71 9.03
CA LEU A 36 0.77 9.76 9.80
C LEU A 36 1.99 9.85 8.88
N PHE A 37 2.08 8.94 7.90
CA PHE A 37 3.21 8.93 6.97
C PHE A 37 3.23 10.17 6.07
N ASN A 38 2.08 10.57 5.50
CA ASN A 38 2.02 11.79 4.67
C ASN A 38 2.47 13.05 5.42
N ASN A 39 2.16 13.15 6.72
CA ASN A 39 2.60 14.29 7.53
C ASN A 39 4.12 14.34 7.66
N ARG A 40 4.79 13.19 7.81
CA ARG A 40 6.27 13.14 7.91
C ARG A 40 6.98 13.25 6.56
N LEU A 41 6.31 12.89 5.48
CA LEU A 41 6.85 13.02 4.13
C LEU A 41 6.62 14.41 3.53
N ALA A 42 5.88 15.30 4.20
CA ALA A 42 5.45 16.58 3.64
C ALA A 42 6.60 17.41 3.02
N ASP A 43 7.74 17.47 3.69
CA ASP A 43 8.90 18.27 3.27
C ASP A 43 9.58 17.73 2.00
N SER A 44 9.39 16.46 1.66
CA SER A 44 9.87 15.86 0.41
C SER A 44 8.99 16.18 -0.81
N GLY A 45 7.80 16.76 -0.59
CA GLY A 45 6.79 16.97 -1.64
C GLY A 45 6.12 15.68 -2.15
N LEU A 46 6.34 14.55 -1.46
CA LEU A 46 5.78 13.24 -1.78
C LEU A 46 4.70 12.82 -0.78
N ARG A 47 3.69 12.11 -1.30
CA ARG A 47 2.78 11.30 -0.48
C ARG A 47 3.34 9.90 -0.31
N ILE A 48 2.92 9.20 0.74
CA ILE A 48 3.32 7.81 1.01
C ILE A 48 3.06 6.88 -0.18
N THR A 49 1.93 7.06 -0.89
CA THR A 49 1.64 6.28 -2.11
C THR A 49 2.67 6.52 -3.22
N GLN A 50 3.12 7.76 -3.40
CA GLN A 50 4.14 8.10 -4.38
C GLN A 50 5.51 7.55 -3.97
N PHE A 51 5.86 7.69 -2.69
CA PHE A 51 7.05 7.06 -2.13
C PHE A 51 7.05 5.54 -2.35
N SER A 52 5.94 4.85 -2.09
CA SER A 52 5.82 3.40 -2.33
C SER A 52 6.03 3.02 -3.80
N VAL A 53 5.56 3.84 -4.74
CA VAL A 53 5.82 3.65 -6.18
C VAL A 53 7.30 3.81 -6.50
N LEU A 54 7.93 4.88 -6.03
CA LEU A 54 9.38 5.11 -6.24
C LEU A 54 10.22 3.99 -5.61
N ASN A 55 9.89 3.58 -4.38
CA ASN A 55 10.54 2.49 -3.68
C ASN A 55 10.42 1.17 -4.46
N ALA A 56 9.24 0.86 -5.00
CA ALA A 56 9.02 -0.34 -5.81
C ALA A 56 9.87 -0.32 -7.10
N ILE A 57 9.87 0.79 -7.83
CA ILE A 57 10.70 0.97 -9.04
C ILE A 57 12.19 0.80 -8.71
N LYS A 58 12.65 1.41 -7.62
CA LYS A 58 14.05 1.34 -7.18
C LYS A 58 14.46 -0.05 -6.72
N ALA A 59 13.60 -0.75 -5.98
CA ALA A 59 13.89 -2.09 -5.46
C ALA A 59 13.90 -3.15 -6.57
N ARG A 60 12.94 -3.08 -7.49
CA ARG A 60 12.86 -3.95 -8.66
C ARG A 60 11.99 -3.28 -9.73
N PRO A 61 12.58 -2.78 -10.83
CA PRO A 61 11.82 -2.16 -11.90
C PRO A 61 10.69 -3.10 -12.38
N PRO A 62 9.43 -2.64 -12.36
CA PRO A 62 8.30 -3.50 -12.72
C PRO A 62 8.27 -3.74 -14.21
N GLU A 63 7.88 -4.95 -14.61
CA GLU A 63 7.69 -5.29 -16.01
C GLU A 63 6.41 -4.64 -16.55
N SER A 64 5.41 -4.31 -15.75
CA SER A 64 4.22 -3.62 -16.25
C SER A 64 3.50 -2.82 -15.16
N ILE A 65 2.62 -1.89 -15.56
CA ILE A 65 1.71 -1.19 -14.64
C ILE A 65 0.81 -2.19 -13.91
N TYR A 66 0.40 -3.26 -14.56
CA TYR A 66 -0.40 -4.30 -13.91
C TYR A 66 0.37 -4.98 -12.79
N GLN A 67 1.61 -5.40 -13.03
CA GLN A 67 2.44 -6.01 -11.99
C GLN A 67 2.71 -5.05 -10.83
N LEU A 68 2.96 -3.78 -11.13
CA LEU A 68 3.17 -2.75 -10.10
C LEU A 68 1.87 -2.50 -9.29
N ALA A 69 0.71 -2.52 -9.94
CA ALA A 69 -0.61 -2.39 -9.30
C ALA A 69 -0.85 -3.54 -8.34
N GLU A 70 -0.58 -4.76 -8.79
CA GLU A 70 -0.68 -5.99 -8.00
C GLU A 70 0.26 -6.00 -6.80
N LEU A 71 1.49 -5.51 -6.99
CA LEU A 71 2.50 -5.40 -5.92
C LEU A 71 2.07 -4.39 -4.84
N LEU A 72 1.50 -3.26 -5.24
CA LEU A 72 1.12 -2.17 -4.34
C LEU A 72 -0.31 -2.26 -3.82
N GLY A 73 -1.10 -3.25 -4.28
CA GLY A 73 -2.52 -3.37 -3.94
C GLY A 73 -3.35 -2.18 -4.41
N MET A 74 -3.00 -1.61 -5.57
CA MET A 74 -3.65 -0.42 -6.14
C MET A 74 -4.45 -0.78 -7.38
N GLU A 75 -5.58 -0.10 -7.58
CA GLU A 75 -6.29 -0.15 -8.86
C GLU A 75 -5.42 0.34 -10.01
N ARG A 76 -5.43 -0.38 -11.14
CA ARG A 76 -4.55 -0.11 -12.30
C ARG A 76 -4.63 1.34 -12.79
N THR A 77 -5.84 1.89 -12.91
CA THR A 77 -6.06 3.26 -13.38
C THR A 77 -5.59 4.31 -12.36
N SER A 78 -5.66 4.00 -11.06
CA SER A 78 -5.15 4.86 -10.00
C SER A 78 -3.63 4.85 -9.94
N LEU A 79 -3.02 3.68 -10.15
CA LEU A 79 -1.57 3.57 -10.25
C LEU A 79 -1.04 4.29 -11.49
N GLN A 80 -1.65 4.10 -12.67
CA GLN A 80 -1.25 4.79 -13.89
C GLN A 80 -1.21 6.31 -13.67
N ARG A 81 -2.30 6.89 -13.15
CA ARG A 81 -2.37 8.33 -12.81
C ARG A 81 -1.32 8.76 -11.79
N THR A 82 -0.88 7.87 -10.90
CA THR A 82 0.18 8.17 -9.93
C THR A 82 1.55 8.21 -10.62
N VAL A 83 1.82 7.25 -11.51
CA VAL A 83 3.05 7.19 -12.32
C VAL A 83 3.13 8.39 -13.26
N ASP A 84 2.05 8.73 -13.97
CA ASP A 84 2.02 9.87 -14.89
C ASP A 84 2.39 11.17 -14.17
N LYS A 85 1.85 11.39 -12.96
CA LYS A 85 2.20 12.55 -12.12
C LYS A 85 3.67 12.55 -11.66
N LEU A 86 4.27 11.39 -11.46
CA LEU A 86 5.70 11.29 -11.11
C LEU A 86 6.58 11.61 -12.32
N ILE A 87 6.14 11.24 -13.53
CA ILE A 87 6.80 11.61 -14.79
C ILE A 87 6.65 13.11 -15.06
N GLU A 88 5.46 13.68 -14.90
CA GLU A 88 5.19 15.12 -15.04
C GLU A 88 6.04 15.96 -14.08
N LYS A 89 6.27 15.46 -12.85
CA LYS A 89 7.17 16.09 -11.87
C LYS A 89 8.67 15.88 -12.16
N GLY A 90 9.00 15.13 -13.22
CA GLY A 90 10.39 14.79 -13.58
C GLY A 90 11.08 13.87 -12.57
N LEU A 91 10.32 13.12 -11.76
CA LEU A 91 10.87 12.19 -10.75
C LEU A 91 11.09 10.79 -11.32
N VAL A 92 10.31 10.43 -12.32
CA VAL A 92 10.41 9.14 -13.02
C VAL A 92 10.55 9.41 -14.52
N GLU A 93 11.34 8.60 -15.19
CA GLU A 93 11.42 8.58 -16.65
C GLU A 93 11.14 7.18 -17.19
N THR A 94 10.67 7.12 -18.44
CA THR A 94 10.48 5.89 -19.19
C THR A 94 11.71 5.62 -20.06
N GLN A 95 12.38 4.51 -19.82
CA GLN A 95 13.48 4.03 -20.64
C GLN A 95 12.98 3.00 -21.66
N PRO A 96 13.45 3.06 -22.92
CA PRO A 96 13.16 2.04 -23.90
C PRO A 96 13.72 0.71 -23.44
N THR A 97 12.85 -0.17 -22.98
CA THR A 97 13.24 -1.55 -22.76
C THR A 97 13.03 -2.28 -24.07
N GLY A 98 14.07 -2.83 -24.68
CA GLY A 98 13.98 -3.60 -25.94
C GLY A 98 12.99 -4.78 -25.91
N LYS A 99 12.30 -5.00 -24.79
CA LYS A 99 11.12 -5.85 -24.63
C LYS A 99 9.85 -5.01 -24.70
N LYS A 100 8.99 -5.30 -25.70
CA LYS A 100 7.68 -4.64 -25.96
C LYS A 100 6.73 -4.50 -24.74
N ARG A 101 6.92 -5.29 -23.69
CA ARG A 101 6.02 -5.35 -22.53
C ARG A 101 6.54 -4.67 -21.28
N SER A 102 7.81 -4.26 -21.24
CA SER A 102 8.39 -3.69 -20.03
C SER A 102 8.04 -2.20 -19.90
N LEU A 103 7.67 -1.78 -18.70
CA LEU A 103 7.29 -0.39 -18.43
C LEU A 103 8.47 0.59 -18.49
N GLY A 104 9.68 0.08 -18.26
CA GLY A 104 10.92 0.88 -18.36
C GLY A 104 11.02 2.02 -17.37
N LEU A 105 10.32 1.99 -16.23
CA LEU A 105 10.42 3.09 -15.27
C LEU A 105 11.76 3.07 -14.55
N THR A 106 12.37 4.24 -14.45
CA THR A 106 13.54 4.49 -13.61
C THR A 106 13.39 5.84 -12.91
N LEU A 107 14.04 6.01 -11.77
CA LEU A 107 14.11 7.31 -11.10
C LEU A 107 15.10 8.19 -11.85
N THR A 108 14.73 9.44 -12.07
CA THR A 108 15.67 10.47 -12.55
C THR A 108 16.61 10.89 -11.40
N PRO A 109 17.66 11.70 -11.64
CA PRO A 109 18.47 12.28 -10.55
C PRO A 109 17.63 13.13 -9.56
N LEU A 110 16.61 13.84 -10.06
CA LEU A 110 15.67 14.57 -9.22
C LEU A 110 14.79 13.62 -8.41
N GLY A 111 14.33 12.53 -9.04
CA GLY A 111 13.59 11.45 -8.39
C GLY A 111 14.36 10.79 -7.26
N GLU A 112 15.64 10.52 -7.47
CA GLU A 112 16.53 9.95 -6.45
C GLU A 112 16.69 10.91 -5.27
N THR A 113 16.91 12.20 -5.53
CA THR A 113 17.01 13.22 -4.48
C THR A 113 15.73 13.30 -3.65
N SER A 114 14.57 13.36 -4.31
CA SER A 114 13.26 13.40 -3.64
C SER A 114 12.99 12.11 -2.86
N TYR A 115 13.39 10.96 -3.40
CA TYR A 115 13.29 9.67 -2.70
C TYR A 115 14.10 9.65 -1.41
N GLN A 116 15.35 10.13 -1.42
CA GLN A 116 16.20 10.15 -0.22
C GLN A 116 15.62 11.08 0.87
N GLN A 117 15.08 12.23 0.49
CA GLN A 117 14.38 13.12 1.43
C GLN A 117 13.13 12.44 2.03
N ALA A 118 12.32 11.78 1.20
CA ALA A 118 11.15 11.05 1.67
C ALA A 118 11.51 9.84 2.52
N LEU A 119 12.64 9.18 2.26
CA LEU A 119 13.12 8.04 3.04
C LEU A 119 13.39 8.43 4.49
N HIS A 120 13.97 9.61 4.75
CA HIS A 120 14.14 10.12 6.11
C HIS A 120 12.79 10.32 6.82
N GLY A 121 11.82 10.95 6.14
CA GLY A 121 10.46 11.12 6.67
C GLY A 121 9.75 9.78 6.89
N TRP A 122 9.99 8.79 6.03
CA TRP A 122 9.46 7.44 6.18
C TRP A 122 10.05 6.73 7.40
N GLN A 123 11.36 6.86 7.63
CA GLN A 123 12.05 6.29 8.80
C GLN A 123 11.50 6.87 10.10
N ASP A 124 11.33 8.19 10.17
CA ASP A 124 10.72 8.84 11.34
C ASP A 124 9.26 8.40 11.55
N ALA A 125 8.47 8.35 10.47
CA ALA A 125 7.09 7.86 10.55
C ALA A 125 7.00 6.41 11.03
N GLN A 126 7.88 5.54 10.52
CA GLN A 126 7.91 4.12 10.87
C GLN A 126 8.33 3.94 12.34
N GLN A 127 9.38 4.63 12.79
CA GLN A 127 9.82 4.59 14.19
C GLN A 127 8.74 5.11 15.13
N HIS A 128 8.10 6.23 14.78
CA HIS A 128 7.01 6.77 15.58
C HIS A 128 5.82 5.80 15.62
N PHE A 129 5.42 5.23 14.48
CA PHE A 129 4.36 4.24 14.42
C PHE A 129 4.68 3.01 15.29
N GLU A 130 5.89 2.45 15.18
CA GLU A 130 6.32 1.30 15.98
C GLU A 130 6.42 1.63 17.47
N SER A 131 6.70 2.88 17.85
CA SER A 131 6.65 3.31 19.25
C SER A 131 5.23 3.31 19.83
N LEU A 132 4.22 3.54 18.99
CA LEU A 132 2.80 3.56 19.41
C LEU A 132 2.22 2.14 19.54
N VAL A 133 2.59 1.24 18.63
CA VAL A 133 1.98 -0.10 18.54
C VAL A 133 2.88 -1.24 19.04
N GLY A 134 4.16 -0.95 19.29
CA GLY A 134 5.21 -1.92 19.60
C GLY A 134 5.81 -2.55 18.33
N ALA A 135 7.14 -2.45 18.16
CA ALA A 135 7.84 -2.98 16.98
C ALA A 135 7.64 -4.49 16.78
N ALA A 136 7.78 -5.30 17.84
CA ALA A 136 7.57 -6.74 17.76
C ALA A 136 6.12 -7.11 17.41
N ASN A 137 5.16 -6.38 17.98
CA ASN A 137 3.75 -6.54 17.68
C ASN A 137 3.46 -6.17 16.21
N TRP A 138 4.00 -5.06 15.72
CA TRP A 138 3.88 -4.70 14.31
C TRP A 138 4.51 -5.72 13.37
N GLU A 139 5.67 -6.27 13.73
CA GLU A 139 6.33 -7.29 12.91
C GLU A 139 5.40 -8.51 12.72
N GLN A 140 4.80 -8.99 13.82
CA GLN A 140 3.82 -10.06 13.80
C GLN A 140 2.57 -9.68 12.98
N ILE A 141 1.95 -8.54 13.29
CA ILE A 141 0.74 -8.07 12.60
C ILE A 141 0.98 -7.90 11.10
N SER A 142 2.12 -7.33 10.70
CA SER A 142 2.44 -7.12 9.28
C SER A 142 2.57 -8.45 8.53
N ARG A 143 3.07 -9.49 9.20
CA ARG A 143 3.18 -10.85 8.67
C ARG A 143 1.81 -11.49 8.49
N GLU A 144 0.95 -11.36 9.49
CA GLU A 144 -0.44 -11.84 9.45
C GLU A 144 -1.25 -11.12 8.38
N LEU A 145 -1.17 -9.78 8.31
CA LEU A 145 -1.82 -8.97 7.27
C LEU A 145 -1.41 -9.41 5.86
N ARG A 146 -0.10 -9.62 5.60
CA ARG A 146 0.36 -10.17 4.32
C ARG A 146 -0.19 -11.57 4.03
N GLY A 147 -0.40 -12.38 5.07
CA GLY A 147 -1.08 -13.68 4.97
C GLY A 147 -2.55 -13.52 4.56
N PHE A 148 -3.31 -12.72 5.30
CA PHE A 148 -4.73 -12.47 5.07
C PHE A 148 -4.97 -11.84 3.69
N SER A 149 -4.16 -10.86 3.28
CA SER A 149 -4.29 -10.24 1.94
C SER A 149 -4.14 -11.26 0.82
N ARG A 150 -3.23 -12.24 0.94
CA ARG A 150 -3.08 -13.31 -0.07
C ARG A 150 -4.31 -14.23 -0.09
N GLN A 151 -4.83 -14.61 1.07
CA GLN A 151 -6.00 -15.47 1.18
C GLN A 151 -7.25 -14.79 0.62
N VAL A 152 -7.51 -13.53 1.00
CA VAL A 152 -8.64 -12.74 0.47
C VAL A 152 -8.51 -12.57 -1.04
N LYS A 153 -7.31 -12.27 -1.56
CA LYS A 153 -7.08 -12.11 -2.99
C LYS A 153 -7.36 -13.37 -3.80
N GLN A 154 -7.16 -14.57 -3.25
CA GLN A 154 -7.50 -15.83 -3.92
C GLN A 154 -9.01 -16.04 -4.11
N THR A 155 -9.84 -15.24 -3.43
CA THR A 155 -11.31 -15.33 -3.47
C THR A 155 -11.97 -14.25 -4.33
N LEU A 156 -11.19 -13.30 -4.86
CA LEU A 156 -11.64 -12.23 -5.75
C LEU A 156 -11.32 -12.57 -7.21
#